data_AF-A0A351L9V5-F1
#
_entry.id   AF-A0A351L9V5-F1
#
_cell.length_a   1.000
_cell.length_b   1.000
_cell.length_c   1.000
_cell.angle_alpha   90.00
_cell.angle_beta   90.00
_cell.angle_gamma   90.00
#
_symmetry.space_group_name_H-M   'P 1'
#
loop_
_entity.id
_entity.type
_entity.pdbx_description
1 polymer ?
#
loop_
_entity_poly.entity_id
_entity_poly.type
_entity_poly.pdbx_seq_one_letter_code
_entity_poly.pdbx_strand_id
1 'polypeptide(L)'
;ALVDTVERFPMEIQPFRDMIAGQRMDLYRSRYETFEELNLYCYRVAGTVGLMSTAVLGVDKSNYTAPWDCWRDIHTPTEEAIALGIAKQLTNILRDVGEDARRGRIYLPLEELALFNYTEQDLFKGVVDDRWRELMRFQIQRARKYFTMAEKGISALIPDARLPVWAALMQYQKILDAIERNGYDVFRNRAYVSTPRKLLSLPIAAMRAQVL
;
A
#
# COMPACT_ATOMS: atom_id res chain seq x y z
N ALA A 1 11.79 -19.19 -13.47
CA ALA A 1 11.43 -18.54 -12.18
C ALA A 1 9.91 -18.56 -11.98
N LEU A 2 9.13 -17.72 -12.66
CA LEU A 2 7.67 -17.65 -12.42
C LEU A 2 6.92 -18.98 -12.65
N VAL A 3 7.29 -19.76 -13.68
CA VAL A 3 6.71 -21.09 -13.93
C VAL A 3 6.87 -22.02 -12.72
N ASP A 4 8.09 -22.16 -12.19
CA ASP A 4 8.36 -22.95 -10.99
C ASP A 4 7.56 -22.44 -9.76
N THR A 5 7.35 -21.13 -9.63
CA THR A 5 6.49 -20.58 -8.57
C THR A 5 5.02 -20.96 -8.74
N VAL A 6 4.47 -20.88 -9.96
CA VAL A 6 3.08 -21.27 -10.26
C VAL A 6 2.85 -22.77 -10.04
N GLU A 7 3.87 -23.60 -10.30
CA GLU A 7 3.81 -25.04 -10.07
C GLU A 7 3.85 -25.41 -8.57
N ARG A 8 4.51 -24.60 -7.74
CA ARG A 8 4.70 -24.87 -6.30
C ARG A 8 3.66 -24.24 -5.39
N PHE A 9 3.05 -23.12 -5.79
CA PHE A 9 2.15 -22.33 -4.95
C PHE A 9 0.78 -22.15 -5.63
N PRO A 10 -0.32 -22.08 -4.86
CA PRO A 10 -1.67 -21.98 -5.40
C PRO A 10 -1.96 -20.55 -5.90
N MET A 11 -1.34 -20.16 -7.02
CA MET A 11 -1.49 -18.83 -7.60
C MET A 11 -2.63 -18.80 -8.62
N GLU A 12 -3.59 -17.92 -8.41
CA GLU A 12 -4.63 -17.64 -9.41
C GLU A 12 -4.10 -16.75 -10.53
N ILE A 13 -4.56 -16.97 -11.76
CA ILE A 13 -4.16 -16.16 -12.91
C ILE A 13 -4.79 -14.75 -12.90
N GLN A 14 -5.91 -14.58 -12.19
CA GLN A 14 -6.69 -13.34 -12.23
C GLN A 14 -5.94 -12.11 -11.70
N PRO A 15 -5.24 -12.16 -10.53
CA PRO A 15 -4.41 -11.05 -10.08
C PRO A 15 -3.35 -10.59 -11.09
N PHE A 16 -2.77 -11.50 -11.87
CA PHE A 16 -1.82 -11.14 -12.93
C PHE A 16 -2.49 -10.39 -14.07
N ARG A 17 -3.67 -10.85 -14.50
CA ARG A 17 -4.48 -10.17 -15.54
C ARG A 17 -4.89 -8.78 -15.09
N ASP A 18 -5.33 -8.64 -13.85
CA ASP A 18 -5.70 -7.36 -13.24
C ASP A 18 -4.50 -6.43 -13.14
N MET A 19 -3.31 -6.94 -12.80
CA MET A 19 -2.07 -6.16 -12.80
C MET A 19 -1.73 -5.64 -14.20
N ILE A 20 -1.81 -6.48 -15.23
CA ILE A 20 -1.62 -6.05 -16.62
C ILE A 20 -2.64 -4.99 -17.01
N ALA A 21 -3.91 -5.15 -16.62
CA ALA A 21 -4.94 -4.14 -16.84
C ALA A 21 -4.61 -2.82 -16.12
N GLY A 22 -4.03 -2.87 -14.91
CA GLY A 22 -3.52 -1.71 -14.19
C GLY A 22 -2.39 -1.00 -14.94
N GLN A 23 -1.38 -1.75 -15.40
CA GLN A 23 -0.27 -1.19 -16.20
C GLN A 23 -0.78 -0.54 -17.50
N ARG A 24 -1.84 -1.10 -18.11
CA ARG A 24 -2.46 -0.49 -19.29
C ARG A 24 -3.10 0.86 -18.99
N MET A 25 -3.66 1.06 -17.78
CA MET A 25 -4.26 2.34 -17.39
C MET A 25 -3.23 3.48 -17.46
N ASP A 26 -1.97 3.21 -17.08
CA ASP A 26 -0.90 4.22 -17.12
C ASP A 26 -0.58 4.73 -18.53
N LEU A 27 -0.95 4.00 -19.59
CA LEU A 27 -0.66 4.41 -20.97
C LEU A 27 -1.51 5.60 -21.44
N TYR A 28 -2.74 5.71 -20.94
CA TYR A 28 -3.72 6.70 -21.43
C TYR A 28 -4.32 7.57 -20.33
N ARG A 29 -4.18 7.17 -19.06
CA ARG A 29 -4.76 7.88 -17.92
C ARG A 29 -3.70 8.70 -17.18
N SER A 30 -3.94 10.00 -17.04
CA SER A 30 -3.07 10.93 -16.33
C SER A 30 -3.78 11.66 -15.17
N ARG A 31 -5.10 11.48 -15.05
CA ARG A 31 -5.99 12.07 -14.03
C ARG A 31 -7.00 11.04 -13.53
N TYR A 32 -7.43 11.21 -12.29
CA TYR A 32 -8.49 10.44 -11.64
C TYR A 32 -9.50 11.44 -11.10
N GLU A 33 -10.77 11.32 -11.47
CA GLU A 33 -11.80 12.25 -11.03
C GLU A 33 -12.14 11.99 -9.56
N THR A 34 -12.34 10.72 -9.21
CA THR A 34 -12.75 10.30 -7.88
C THR A 34 -11.77 9.37 -7.18
N PHE A 35 -11.91 9.26 -5.86
CA PHE A 35 -11.10 8.30 -5.10
C PHE A 35 -11.38 6.85 -5.50
N GLU A 36 -12.60 6.49 -5.89
CA GLU A 36 -12.95 5.13 -6.31
C GLU A 36 -12.15 4.71 -7.54
N GLU A 37 -11.95 5.63 -8.49
CA GLU A 37 -11.15 5.38 -9.68
C GLU A 37 -9.67 5.19 -9.34
N LEU A 38 -9.15 6.02 -8.43
CA LEU A 38 -7.79 5.88 -7.92
C LEU A 38 -7.62 4.57 -7.14
N ASN A 39 -8.61 4.20 -6.34
CA ASN A 39 -8.61 2.98 -5.55
C ASN A 39 -8.61 1.74 -6.44
N LEU A 40 -9.40 1.73 -7.53
CA LEU A 40 -9.35 0.67 -8.54
C LEU A 40 -7.96 0.54 -9.17
N TYR A 41 -7.33 1.67 -9.49
CA TYR A 41 -5.94 1.67 -9.97
C TYR A 41 -4.99 1.08 -8.92
N CYS A 42 -5.06 1.52 -7.66
CA CYS A 42 -4.22 1.01 -6.56
C CYS A 42 -4.43 -0.50 -6.33
N TYR A 43 -5.68 -0.97 -6.38
CA TYR A 43 -6.00 -2.40 -6.36
C TYR A 43 -5.27 -3.13 -7.48
N ARG A 44 -5.41 -2.68 -8.73
CA ARG A 44 -4.83 -3.36 -9.89
C ARG A 44 -3.30 -3.40 -9.84
N VAL A 45 -2.63 -2.29 -9.50
CA VAL A 45 -1.15 -2.22 -9.58
C VAL A 45 -0.44 -2.69 -8.31
N ALA A 46 -1.13 -2.79 -7.18
CA ALA A 46 -0.51 -3.16 -5.90
C ALA A 46 -1.34 -4.10 -5.03
N GLY A 47 -2.67 -3.96 -4.99
CA GLY A 47 -3.54 -4.91 -4.30
C GLY A 47 -3.41 -6.34 -4.84
N THR A 48 -3.34 -6.49 -6.17
CA THR A 48 -3.07 -7.75 -6.86
C THR A 48 -1.73 -8.36 -6.47
N VAL A 49 -0.70 -7.54 -6.24
CA VAL A 49 0.61 -7.99 -5.74
C VAL A 49 0.49 -8.54 -4.32
N GLY A 50 -0.36 -7.95 -3.49
CA GLY A 50 -0.75 -8.52 -2.20
C GLY A 50 -1.31 -9.93 -2.35
N LEU A 51 -2.29 -10.12 -3.25
CA LEU A 51 -2.90 -11.44 -3.53
C LEU A 51 -1.88 -12.48 -4.00
N MET A 52 -1.03 -12.11 -4.96
CA MET A 52 0.03 -12.99 -5.47
C MET A 52 1.04 -13.34 -4.38
N SER A 53 1.39 -12.38 -3.52
CA SER A 53 2.33 -12.59 -2.43
C SER A 53 1.75 -13.51 -1.35
N THR A 54 0.47 -13.38 -0.99
CA THR A 54 -0.20 -14.24 0.00
C THR A 54 -0.15 -15.71 -0.40
N ALA A 55 -0.27 -16.03 -1.69
CA ALA A 55 -0.15 -17.41 -2.18
C ALA A 55 1.24 -18.03 -1.90
N VAL A 56 2.29 -17.21 -1.93
CA VAL A 56 3.67 -17.64 -1.64
C VAL A 56 3.97 -17.63 -0.14
N LEU A 57 3.49 -16.60 0.57
CA LEU A 57 3.71 -16.43 2.00
C LEU A 57 2.94 -17.47 2.82
N GLY A 58 1.82 -17.96 2.32
CA GLY A 58 1.03 -19.01 2.96
C GLY A 58 0.22 -18.53 4.17
N VAL A 59 -0.85 -19.27 4.46
CA VAL A 59 -1.74 -19.04 5.61
C VAL A 59 -1.45 -20.10 6.67
N ASP A 60 -1.37 -19.67 7.92
CA ASP A 60 -1.18 -20.56 9.06
C ASP A 60 -2.47 -21.35 9.34
N LYS A 61 -2.38 -22.66 9.16
CA LYS A 61 -3.49 -23.60 9.39
C LYS A 61 -3.36 -24.35 10.71
N SER A 62 -2.32 -24.08 11.52
CA SER A 62 -2.07 -24.83 12.77
C SER A 62 -3.20 -24.69 13.79
N ASN A 63 -3.96 -23.60 13.74
CA ASN A 63 -5.09 -23.34 14.63
C ASN A 63 -6.38 -24.07 14.22
N TYR A 64 -6.37 -24.82 13.12
CA TYR A 64 -7.52 -25.53 12.56
C TYR A 64 -7.30 -27.05 12.49
N THR A 65 -6.50 -27.60 13.41
CA THR A 65 -6.15 -29.03 13.41
C THR A 65 -7.08 -29.89 14.25
N ALA A 66 -8.00 -29.31 15.01
CA ALA A 66 -8.88 -30.09 15.86
C ALA A 66 -10.01 -30.75 15.05
N PRO A 67 -10.52 -31.93 15.45
CA PRO A 67 -11.57 -32.63 14.71
C PRO A 67 -12.85 -31.82 14.51
N TRP A 68 -13.16 -30.84 15.38
CA TRP A 68 -14.31 -29.95 15.25
C TRP A 68 -14.08 -28.74 14.35
N ASP A 69 -12.82 -28.44 13.98
CA ASP A 69 -12.48 -27.35 13.05
C ASP A 69 -12.68 -27.74 11.57
N CYS A 70 -12.99 -29.01 11.27
CA CYS A 70 -13.18 -29.50 9.90
C CYS A 70 -14.33 -28.82 9.13
N TRP A 71 -15.24 -28.14 9.83
CA TRP A 71 -16.34 -27.35 9.24
C TRP A 71 -16.08 -25.85 9.24
N ARG A 72 -14.91 -25.40 9.72
CA ARG A 72 -14.59 -23.98 9.89
C ARG A 72 -13.86 -23.46 8.67
N ASP A 73 -14.37 -22.37 8.10
CA ASP A 73 -13.66 -21.66 7.03
C ASP A 73 -12.31 -21.16 7.55
N ILE A 74 -11.24 -21.55 6.86
CA ILE A 74 -9.89 -21.04 7.13
C ILE A 74 -9.89 -19.58 6.71
N HIS A 75 -9.65 -18.68 7.66
CA HIS A 75 -9.54 -17.26 7.35
C HIS A 75 -8.28 -17.04 6.50
N THR A 76 -8.50 -16.69 5.24
CA THR A 76 -7.45 -16.24 4.34
C THR A 76 -7.45 -14.70 4.36
N PRO A 77 -6.33 -14.03 4.69
CA PRO A 77 -6.27 -12.58 4.88
C PRO A 77 -6.25 -11.82 3.53
N THR A 78 -7.20 -12.13 2.66
CA THR A 78 -7.29 -11.61 1.29
C THR A 78 -7.52 -10.11 1.27
N GLU A 79 -8.48 -9.63 2.08
CA GLU A 79 -8.81 -8.20 2.16
C GLU A 79 -7.65 -7.40 2.78
N GLU A 80 -6.97 -7.96 3.76
CA GLU A 80 -5.82 -7.36 4.43
C GLU A 80 -4.60 -7.31 3.52
N ALA A 81 -4.37 -8.34 2.70
CA ALA A 81 -3.33 -8.35 1.68
C ALA A 81 -3.58 -7.29 0.60
N ILE A 82 -4.83 -7.16 0.13
CA ILE A 82 -5.24 -6.09 -0.79
C ILE A 82 -5.03 -4.73 -0.14
N ALA A 83 -5.47 -4.56 1.12
CA ALA A 83 -5.32 -3.32 1.87
C ALA A 83 -3.85 -2.93 2.03
N LEU A 84 -2.95 -3.88 2.27
CA LEU A 84 -1.51 -3.62 2.36
C LEU A 84 -0.95 -3.10 1.02
N GLY A 85 -1.36 -3.71 -0.09
CA GLY A 85 -1.01 -3.27 -1.44
C GLY A 85 -1.47 -1.84 -1.71
N ILE A 86 -2.75 -1.55 -1.43
CA ILE A 86 -3.33 -0.22 -1.61
C ILE A 86 -2.62 0.80 -0.72
N ALA A 87 -2.39 0.50 0.56
CA ALA A 87 -1.69 1.39 1.49
C ALA A 87 -0.29 1.77 1.00
N LYS A 88 0.47 0.78 0.50
CA LYS A 88 1.81 1.00 -0.09
C LYS A 88 1.73 1.86 -1.34
N GLN A 89 0.72 1.65 -2.20
CA GLN A 89 0.60 2.42 -3.43
C GLN A 89 0.15 3.86 -3.18
N LEU A 90 -0.80 4.09 -2.27
CA LEU A 90 -1.15 5.43 -1.81
C LEU A 90 0.08 6.14 -1.22
N THR A 91 0.90 5.43 -0.44
CA THR A 91 2.15 5.99 0.10
C THR A 91 3.14 6.37 -1.00
N ASN A 92 3.28 5.56 -2.06
CA ASN A 92 4.11 5.90 -3.22
C ASN A 92 3.61 7.17 -3.90
N ILE A 93 2.30 7.26 -4.18
CA ILE A 93 1.67 8.44 -4.80
C ILE A 93 1.94 9.69 -3.96
N LEU A 94 1.73 9.63 -2.64
CA LEU A 94 1.94 10.78 -1.76
C LEU A 94 3.40 11.21 -1.68
N ARG A 95 4.34 10.25 -1.71
CA ARG A 95 5.78 10.54 -1.69
C ARG A 95 6.26 11.18 -3.00
N ASP A 96 5.68 10.75 -4.13
CA ASP A 96 6.22 11.02 -5.46
C ASP A 96 5.41 12.06 -6.26
N VAL A 97 4.44 12.77 -5.64
CA VAL A 97 3.60 13.81 -6.29
C VAL A 97 4.40 14.77 -7.17
N GLY A 98 5.53 15.29 -6.67
CA GLY A 98 6.35 16.23 -7.44
C GLY A 98 7.01 15.61 -8.67
N GLU A 99 7.39 14.34 -8.59
CA GLU A 99 7.94 13.59 -9.72
C GLU A 99 6.86 13.29 -10.77
N ASP A 100 5.69 12.85 -10.32
CA ASP A 100 4.54 12.59 -11.18
C ASP A 100 4.07 13.87 -11.89
N ALA A 101 4.03 14.99 -11.18
CA ALA A 101 3.67 16.29 -11.75
C ALA A 101 4.63 16.72 -12.88
N ARG A 102 5.94 16.51 -12.71
CA ARG A 102 6.92 16.79 -13.79
C ARG A 102 6.72 15.93 -15.03
N ARG A 103 6.07 14.77 -14.89
CA ARG A 103 5.69 13.88 -15.99
C ARG A 103 4.27 14.15 -16.52
N GLY A 104 3.65 15.24 -16.08
CA GLY A 104 2.29 15.63 -16.46
C GLY A 104 1.19 14.76 -15.85
N ARG A 105 1.48 14.03 -14.75
CA ARG A 105 0.54 13.12 -14.09
C ARG A 105 0.08 13.66 -12.74
N ILE A 106 -1.18 13.39 -12.42
CA ILE A 106 -1.76 13.67 -11.10
C ILE A 106 -2.57 12.44 -10.72
N TYR A 107 -2.07 11.69 -9.74
CA TYR A 107 -2.77 10.54 -9.18
C TYR A 107 -3.79 10.93 -8.10
N LEU A 108 -3.58 12.06 -7.41
CA LEU A 108 -4.54 12.56 -6.43
C LEU A 108 -5.90 12.85 -7.09
N PRO A 109 -7.04 12.45 -6.50
CA PRO A 109 -8.35 12.66 -7.11
C PRO A 109 -8.68 14.14 -7.29
N LEU A 110 -9.20 14.50 -8.47
CA LEU A 110 -9.53 15.89 -8.80
C LEU A 110 -10.65 16.44 -7.93
N GLU A 111 -11.63 15.62 -7.56
CA GLU A 111 -12.70 16.02 -6.63
C GLU A 111 -12.13 16.42 -5.26
N GLU A 112 -11.04 15.78 -4.84
CA GLU A 112 -10.42 16.04 -3.55
C GLU A 112 -9.49 17.25 -3.62
N LEU A 113 -8.80 17.44 -4.74
CA LEU A 113 -8.12 18.72 -5.00
C LEU A 113 -9.12 19.89 -4.91
N ALA A 114 -10.29 19.75 -5.54
CA ALA A 114 -11.36 20.75 -5.48
C ALA A 114 -11.92 20.93 -4.06
N LEU A 115 -12.15 19.85 -3.30
CA LEU A 115 -12.65 19.89 -1.92
C LEU A 115 -11.75 20.74 -1.00
N PHE A 116 -10.45 20.69 -1.20
CA PHE A 116 -9.47 21.48 -0.44
C PHE A 116 -9.11 22.82 -1.12
N ASN A 117 -9.86 23.23 -2.15
CA ASN A 117 -9.62 24.43 -2.97
C ASN A 117 -8.20 24.50 -3.53
N TYR A 118 -7.58 23.37 -3.86
CA TYR A 118 -6.22 23.30 -4.39
C TYR A 118 -6.25 22.96 -5.88
N THR A 119 -5.68 23.79 -6.74
CA THR A 119 -5.82 23.63 -8.20
C THR A 119 -4.71 22.75 -8.80
N GLU A 120 -4.94 22.19 -9.99
CA GLU A 120 -3.85 21.56 -10.75
C GLU A 120 -2.69 22.53 -11.01
N GLN A 121 -2.99 23.80 -11.26
CA GLN A 121 -1.96 24.81 -11.48
C GLN A 121 -1.09 25.03 -10.22
N ASP A 122 -1.70 25.03 -9.04
CA ASP A 122 -0.98 25.08 -7.76
C ASP A 122 -0.08 23.85 -7.60
N LEU A 123 -0.60 22.66 -7.94
CA LEU A 123 0.15 21.40 -7.92
C LEU A 123 1.37 21.45 -8.85
N PHE A 124 1.19 21.88 -10.11
CA PHE A 124 2.29 21.99 -11.07
C PHE A 124 3.33 23.05 -10.69
N LYS A 125 2.91 24.11 -9.98
CA LYS A 125 3.82 25.13 -9.43
C LYS A 125 4.48 24.68 -8.12
N GLY A 126 4.07 23.57 -7.53
CA GLY A 126 4.58 23.07 -6.25
C GLY A 126 4.29 24.02 -5.09
N VAL A 127 3.08 24.58 -5.05
CA VAL A 127 2.63 25.48 -3.97
C VAL A 127 2.39 24.67 -2.70
N VAL A 128 3.09 25.01 -1.62
CA VAL A 128 2.97 24.35 -0.31
C VAL A 128 2.40 25.33 0.70
N ASP A 129 1.07 25.43 0.73
CA ASP A 129 0.29 26.25 1.66
C ASP A 129 -0.61 25.37 2.55
N ASP A 130 -1.48 25.99 3.34
CA ASP A 130 -2.32 25.23 4.28
C ASP A 130 -3.34 24.34 3.57
N ARG A 131 -3.85 24.74 2.39
CA ARG A 131 -4.74 23.92 1.55
C ARG A 131 -4.05 22.60 1.19
N TRP A 132 -2.80 22.68 0.72
CA TRP A 132 -1.99 21.50 0.41
C TRP A 132 -1.74 20.62 1.65
N ARG A 133 -1.39 21.23 2.78
CA ARG A 133 -1.10 20.49 4.02
C ARG A 133 -2.33 19.74 4.53
N GLU A 134 -3.50 20.37 4.49
CA GLU A 134 -4.76 19.72 4.87
C GLU A 134 -5.11 18.55 3.93
N LEU A 135 -4.98 18.75 2.62
CA LEU A 135 -5.17 17.68 1.63
C LEU A 135 -4.22 16.50 1.88
N MET A 136 -2.92 16.77 2.07
CA MET A 136 -1.93 15.74 2.34
C MET A 136 -2.22 15.01 3.65
N ARG A 137 -2.62 15.71 4.70
CA ARG A 137 -3.03 15.09 5.97
C ARG A 137 -4.22 14.17 5.78
N PHE A 138 -5.23 14.60 5.02
CA PHE A 138 -6.39 13.79 4.68
C PHE A 138 -6.01 12.49 3.95
N GLN A 139 -5.14 12.57 2.94
CA GLN A 139 -4.66 11.38 2.22
C GLN A 139 -3.80 10.45 3.08
N ILE A 140 -2.93 11.01 3.92
CA ILE A 140 -2.10 10.23 4.85
C ILE A 140 -2.97 9.48 5.84
N GLN A 141 -4.02 10.10 6.39
CA GLN A 141 -4.98 9.43 7.26
C GLN A 141 -5.68 8.28 6.55
N ARG A 142 -6.07 8.46 5.29
CA ARG A 142 -6.63 7.38 4.46
C ARG A 142 -5.63 6.22 4.30
N ALA A 143 -4.38 6.49 3.93
CA ALA A 143 -3.36 5.45 3.80
C ALA A 143 -3.14 4.70 5.13
N ARG A 144 -3.12 5.42 6.26
CA ARG A 144 -3.03 4.83 7.60
C ARG A 144 -4.20 3.90 7.92
N LYS A 145 -5.44 4.23 7.51
CA LYS A 145 -6.60 3.32 7.66
C LYS A 145 -6.39 1.99 6.93
N TYR A 146 -5.88 2.01 5.70
CA TYR A 146 -5.55 0.78 4.97
C TYR A 146 -4.41 -0.01 5.65
N PHE A 147 -3.40 0.65 6.23
CA PHE A 147 -2.41 -0.05 7.04
C PHE A 147 -3.04 -0.70 8.27
N THR A 148 -3.92 0.00 9.01
CA THR A 148 -4.64 -0.60 10.15
C THR A 148 -5.47 -1.81 9.74
N MET A 149 -6.09 -1.80 8.56
CA MET A 149 -6.79 -2.98 8.02
C MET A 149 -5.80 -4.11 7.73
N ALA A 150 -4.70 -3.81 7.02
CA ALA A 150 -3.67 -4.78 6.68
C ALA A 150 -3.03 -5.47 7.89
N GLU A 151 -2.80 -4.73 8.98
CA GLU A 151 -2.21 -5.25 10.22
C GLU A 151 -2.98 -6.45 10.79
N LYS A 152 -4.31 -6.48 10.61
CA LYS A 152 -5.18 -7.55 11.16
C LYS A 152 -4.93 -8.92 10.54
N GLY A 153 -4.44 -8.96 9.30
CA GLY A 153 -4.25 -10.20 8.55
C GLY A 153 -2.86 -10.81 8.70
N ILE A 154 -1.91 -10.11 9.33
CA ILE A 154 -0.52 -10.58 9.44
C ILE A 154 -0.43 -11.83 10.32
N SER A 155 -1.22 -11.89 11.40
CA SER A 155 -1.29 -13.03 12.31
C SER A 155 -1.75 -14.32 11.63
N ALA A 156 -2.54 -14.20 10.55
CA ALA A 156 -3.04 -15.33 9.77
C ALA A 156 -1.98 -15.93 8.83
N LEU A 157 -0.84 -15.26 8.61
CA LEU A 157 0.26 -15.80 7.80
C LEU A 157 1.07 -16.83 8.59
N ILE A 158 1.78 -17.72 7.90
CA ILE A 158 2.73 -18.63 8.55
C ILE A 158 3.79 -17.83 9.34
N PRO A 159 4.32 -18.36 10.46
CA PRO A 159 5.23 -17.62 11.35
C PRO A 159 6.41 -16.96 10.62
N ASP A 160 7.05 -17.68 9.70
CA ASP A 160 8.22 -17.20 8.94
C ASP A 160 7.90 -16.01 8.01
N ALA A 161 6.63 -15.88 7.59
CA ALA A 161 6.18 -14.78 6.73
C ALA A 161 5.83 -13.51 7.50
N ARG A 162 5.58 -13.59 8.82
CA ARG A 162 5.09 -12.43 9.61
C ARG A 162 6.13 -11.32 9.71
N LEU A 163 7.39 -11.66 10.00
CA LEU A 163 8.47 -10.68 10.14
C LEU A 163 8.68 -9.82 8.88
N PRO A 164 8.89 -10.39 7.68
CA PRO A 164 9.10 -9.57 6.48
C PRO A 164 7.87 -8.70 6.15
N VAL A 165 6.65 -9.19 6.41
CA VAL A 165 5.42 -8.40 6.19
C VAL A 165 5.31 -7.24 7.18
N TRP A 166 5.53 -7.48 8.47
CA TRP A 166 5.60 -6.42 9.49
C TRP A 166 6.68 -5.39 9.17
N ALA A 167 7.89 -5.84 8.81
CA ALA A 167 8.98 -4.96 8.45
C ALA A 167 8.63 -4.07 7.25
N ALA A 168 8.03 -4.65 6.20
CA ALA A 168 7.60 -3.89 5.03
C ALA A 168 6.49 -2.88 5.36
N LEU A 169 5.48 -3.29 6.12
CA LEU A 169 4.38 -2.43 6.57
C LEU A 169 4.91 -1.22 7.36
N MET A 170 5.72 -1.46 8.38
CA MET A 170 6.26 -0.42 9.25
C MET A 170 7.21 0.53 8.50
N GLN A 171 8.02 0.01 7.57
CA GLN A 171 8.88 0.86 6.75
C GLN A 171 8.07 1.82 5.87
N TYR A 172 6.94 1.36 5.33
CA TYR A 172 6.06 2.22 4.54
C TYR A 172 5.31 3.24 5.41
N GLN A 173 4.80 2.86 6.58
CA GLN A 173 4.22 3.82 7.54
C GLN A 173 5.22 4.94 7.88
N LYS A 174 6.50 4.60 8.09
CA LYS A 174 7.58 5.59 8.34
C LYS A 174 7.86 6.54 7.17
N ILE A 175 7.46 6.21 5.94
CA ILE A 175 7.52 7.15 4.81
C ILE A 175 6.46 8.24 5.01
N LEU A 176 5.25 7.90 5.44
CA LEU A 176 4.21 8.88 5.76
C LEU A 176 4.68 9.83 6.88
N ASP A 177 5.31 9.29 7.93
CA ASP A 177 5.89 10.10 9.01
C ASP A 177 7.04 10.99 8.51
N ALA A 178 7.75 10.58 7.45
CA ALA A 178 8.78 11.40 6.82
C ALA A 178 8.16 12.54 5.98
N ILE A 179 7.04 12.30 5.31
CA ILE A 179 6.28 13.35 4.62
C ILE A 179 5.82 14.43 5.61
N GLU A 180 5.25 14.01 6.75
CA GLU A 180 4.79 14.94 7.80
C GLU A 180 5.95 15.76 8.38
N ARG A 181 7.08 15.11 8.70
CA ARG A 181 8.27 15.81 9.25
C ARG A 181 8.91 16.79 8.29
N ASN A 182 8.76 16.59 6.98
CA ASN A 182 9.22 17.52 5.96
C ASN A 182 8.21 18.65 5.69
N GLY A 183 7.18 18.82 6.54
CA GLY A 183 6.16 19.85 6.36
C GLY A 183 5.31 19.64 5.11
N TYR A 184 5.16 18.38 4.66
CA TYR A 184 4.43 17.96 3.47
C TYR A 184 5.02 18.45 2.12
N ASP A 185 6.25 18.97 2.11
CA ASP A 185 6.91 19.41 0.87
C ASP A 185 7.54 18.25 0.07
N VAL A 186 6.66 17.49 -0.58
CA VAL A 186 7.03 16.37 -1.48
C VAL A 186 7.40 16.83 -2.89
N PHE A 187 7.23 18.12 -3.20
CA PHE A 187 7.64 18.70 -4.48
C PHE A 187 9.15 18.88 -4.55
N ARG A 188 9.75 19.35 -3.44
CA ARG A 188 11.19 19.63 -3.33
C ARG A 188 11.95 18.51 -2.64
N ASN A 189 11.33 17.83 -1.67
CA ASN A 189 11.99 16.83 -0.84
C ASN A 189 11.29 15.48 -0.92
N ARG A 190 11.93 14.52 -1.61
CA ARG A 190 11.43 13.14 -1.63
C ARG A 190 11.55 12.52 -0.25
N ALA A 191 10.44 12.08 0.34
CA ALA A 191 10.44 11.44 1.65
C ALA A 191 11.02 10.03 1.60
N TYR A 192 12.01 9.72 2.44
CA TYR A 192 12.59 8.38 2.54
C TYR A 192 12.92 8.01 3.98
N VAL A 193 13.03 6.70 4.24
CA VAL A 193 13.49 6.16 5.52
C VAL A 193 14.98 5.84 5.39
N SER A 194 15.81 6.48 6.20
CA SER A 194 17.26 6.21 6.22
C SER A 194 17.56 4.79 6.71
N THR A 195 18.69 4.21 6.28
CA THR A 195 19.11 2.86 6.67
C THR A 195 19.10 2.63 8.18
N PRO A 196 19.61 3.55 9.04
CA PRO A 196 19.53 3.37 10.49
C PRO A 196 18.08 3.28 10.99
N ARG A 197 17.17 4.11 10.47
CA ARG A 197 15.75 4.07 10.86
C ARG A 197 15.04 2.81 10.39
N LYS A 198 15.45 2.23 9.26
CA LYS A 198 14.95 0.91 8.80
C LYS A 198 15.39 -0.19 9.77
N LEU A 199 16.68 -0.23 10.13
CA LEU A 199 17.23 -1.21 11.06
C LEU A 199 16.59 -1.11 12.44
N LEU A 200 16.39 0.12 12.95
CA LEU A 200 15.73 0.35 14.25
C LEU A 200 14.26 -0.10 14.29
N SER A 201 13.57 -0.30 13.15
CA SER A 201 12.23 -0.90 13.14
C SER A 201 12.24 -2.42 13.32
N LEU A 202 13.33 -3.09 12.96
CA LEU A 202 13.34 -4.55 12.87
C LEU A 202 13.09 -5.24 14.22
N PRO A 203 13.64 -4.78 15.36
CA PRO A 203 13.33 -5.38 16.65
C PRO A 203 11.84 -5.29 17.00
N ILE A 204 11.19 -4.17 16.71
CA ILE A 204 9.75 -3.98 16.96
C ILE A 204 8.93 -4.87 16.01
N ALA A 205 9.33 -4.97 14.74
CA ALA A 205 8.68 -5.87 13.78
C ALA A 205 8.80 -7.34 14.20
N ALA A 206 9.96 -7.75 14.73
CA ALA A 206 10.19 -9.11 15.24
C ALA A 206 9.35 -9.40 16.48
N MET A 207 9.29 -8.45 17.43
CA MET A 207 8.43 -8.57 18.60
C MET A 207 6.95 -8.70 18.19
N ARG A 208 6.48 -7.86 17.26
CA ARG A 208 5.11 -7.96 16.74
C ARG A 208 4.87 -9.28 16.04
N ALA A 209 5.78 -9.76 15.19
CA ALA A 209 5.62 -11.04 14.49
C ALA A 209 5.52 -12.27 15.42
N GLN A 210 6.08 -12.19 16.62
CA GLN A 210 6.00 -13.24 17.62
C GLN A 210 4.73 -13.18 18.47
N VAL A 211 4.23 -11.97 18.76
CA VAL A 211 3.13 -11.72 19.69
C VAL A 211 1.78 -11.62 18.97
N LEU A 212 1.78 -11.09 17.74
CA LEU A 212 0.63 -10.82 16.88
C LEU A 212 0.74 -11.70 15.63
#